data_AF-A0A8D8AGP2-F1
#
_entry.id   AF-A0A8D8AGP2-F1
#
_cell.length_a   1.000
_cell.length_b   1.000
_cell.length_c   1.000
_cell.angle_alpha   90.00
_cell.angle_beta   90.00
_cell.angle_gamma   90.00
#
_symmetry.space_group_name_H-M   'P 1'
#
loop_
_entity.id
_entity.type
_entity.pdbx_description
1 polymer ?
#
loop_
_entity_poly.entity_id
_entity_poly.type
_entity_poly.pdbx_seq_one_letter_code
_entity_poly.pdbx_strand_id
1 'polypeptide(L)'
;MVVPIRESQDVFGNKKRIRIENNRDNLQIIGNQNRILVKANEGTLNVIGNANNVKIMRNCGTLNYVGNQGSIYLSDQSKSVKVNYTGNNAKIRVCDHEQLSDRFR
;
A
#
# COMPACT_ATOMS: atom_id res chain seq x y z
N MET A 1 3.50 -6.49 15.89
CA MET A 1 4.56 -5.48 15.72
C MET A 1 4.14 -4.50 14.63
N VAL A 2 4.08 -3.21 14.95
CA VAL A 2 3.89 -2.13 13.96
C VAL A 2 5.27 -1.67 13.55
N VAL A 3 5.54 -1.61 12.25
CA VAL A 3 6.80 -1.09 11.72
C VAL A 3 6.52 0.33 11.19
N PRO A 4 6.91 1.39 11.94
CA PRO A 4 6.85 2.75 11.44
C PRO A 4 8.04 2.99 10.51
N ILE A 5 7.75 3.28 9.24
CA ILE A 5 8.77 3.60 8.24
C ILE A 5 8.88 5.13 8.15
N ARG A 6 10.05 5.66 8.50
CA ARG A 6 10.34 7.11 8.48
C ARG A 6 11.21 7.53 7.28
N GLU A 7 11.92 6.58 6.69
CA GLU A 7 12.79 6.75 5.52
C GLU A 7 12.72 5.50 4.63
N SER A 8 13.30 5.57 3.44
CA SER A 8 13.28 4.59 2.34
C SER A 8 13.94 3.26 2.73
N GLN A 9 13.30 2.51 3.60
CA GLN A 9 13.79 1.24 4.12
C GLN A 9 12.87 0.10 3.71
N ASP A 10 13.44 -0.89 3.02
CA ASP A 10 12.71 -2.07 2.60
C ASP A 10 12.25 -2.88 3.83
N VAL A 11 11.00 -3.34 3.77
CA VAL A 11 10.38 -4.11 4.86
C VAL A 11 10.16 -5.53 4.44
N PHE A 12 10.67 -6.45 5.26
CA PHE A 12 10.58 -7.88 5.05
C PHE A 12 9.77 -8.55 6.16
N GLY A 13 8.95 -9.52 5.75
CA GLY A 13 8.30 -10.48 6.63
C GLY A 13 6.78 -10.52 6.48
N ASN A 14 6.18 -11.54 7.09
CA ASN A 14 4.78 -11.89 6.91
C ASN A 14 3.91 -11.37 8.08
N LYS A 15 2.62 -11.18 7.81
CA LYS A 15 1.59 -10.79 8.81
C LYS A 15 1.93 -9.53 9.60
N LYS A 16 2.76 -8.64 9.04
CA LYS A 16 3.13 -7.38 9.67
C LYS A 16 2.07 -6.31 9.43
N ARG A 17 1.99 -5.37 10.39
CA ARG A 17 1.24 -4.12 10.22
C ARG A 17 2.26 -3.03 9.95
N ILE A 18 2.20 -2.45 8.77
CA ILE A 18 3.16 -1.46 8.28
C ILE A 18 2.41 -0.15 8.12
N ARG A 19 2.94 0.92 8.72
CA ARG A 19 2.35 2.25 8.63
C ARG A 19 3.41 3.22 8.09
N ILE A 20 3.08 3.85 6.97
CA ILE A 20 3.93 4.77 6.24
C ILE A 20 3.22 6.12 6.21
N GLU A 21 3.82 7.13 6.83
CA GLU A 21 3.25 8.48 6.83
C GLU A 21 3.47 9.18 5.49
N ASN A 22 4.67 9.07 4.93
CA ASN A 22 4.98 9.62 3.61
C ASN A 22 6.04 8.77 2.91
N ASN A 23 5.75 8.33 1.68
CA ASN A 23 6.72 7.68 0.80
C ASN A 23 7.09 8.64 -0.33
N ARG A 24 8.31 9.19 -0.29
CA ARG A 24 8.83 10.07 -1.36
C ARG A 24 9.72 9.33 -2.37
N ASP A 25 10.27 8.19 -1.98
CA ASP A 25 11.23 7.44 -2.80
C ASP A 25 10.68 6.06 -3.19
N ASN A 26 11.57 5.13 -3.52
CA ASN A 26 11.25 3.74 -3.81
C ASN A 26 11.22 2.93 -2.51
N LEU A 27 10.08 2.32 -2.20
CA LEU A 27 9.89 1.49 -1.00
C LEU A 27 9.48 0.08 -1.41
N GLN A 28 10.21 -0.93 -0.93
CA GLN A 28 9.87 -2.32 -1.17
C GLN A 28 9.35 -3.01 0.08
N ILE A 29 8.20 -3.67 -0.03
CA ILE A 29 7.60 -4.47 1.03
C ILE A 29 7.46 -5.89 0.53
N ILE A 30 8.19 -6.82 1.15
CA ILE A 30 8.19 -8.23 0.78
C ILE A 30 7.62 -9.07 1.92
N GLY A 31 6.57 -9.81 1.62
CA GLY A 31 5.97 -10.79 2.51
C GLY A 31 4.48 -10.97 2.27
N ASN A 32 3.91 -11.97 2.93
CA ASN A 32 2.53 -12.39 2.76
C ASN A 32 1.65 -11.90 3.91
N GLN A 33 0.37 -11.67 3.62
CA GLN A 33 -0.66 -11.32 4.61
C GLN A 33 -0.36 -10.04 5.42
N ASN A 34 0.43 -9.13 4.86
CA ASN A 34 0.75 -7.84 5.45
C ASN A 34 -0.43 -6.88 5.33
N ARG A 35 -0.56 -6.01 6.33
CA ARG A 35 -1.49 -4.88 6.33
C ARG A 35 -0.67 -3.60 6.20
N ILE A 36 -0.77 -2.96 5.06
CA ILE A 36 0.04 -1.83 4.65
C ILE A 36 -0.87 -0.61 4.59
N LEU A 37 -0.58 0.38 5.42
CA LEU A 37 -1.31 1.63 5.54
C LEU A 37 -0.36 2.76 5.12
N VAL A 38 -0.69 3.42 4.02
CA VAL A 38 0.11 4.53 3.47
C VAL A 38 -0.73 5.78 3.46
N LYS A 39 -0.27 6.82 4.15
CA LYS A 39 -0.99 8.09 4.19
C LYS A 39 -0.71 8.93 2.94
N ALA A 40 0.54 8.99 2.50
CA ALA A 40 0.92 9.63 1.26
C ALA A 40 1.97 8.81 0.49
N ASN A 41 1.74 8.61 -0.80
CA ASN A 41 2.70 7.99 -1.73
C ASN A 41 2.98 8.95 -2.88
N GLU A 42 4.18 9.52 -2.89
CA GLU A 42 4.70 10.41 -3.94
C GLU A 42 5.73 9.70 -4.82
N GLY A 43 6.43 8.69 -4.28
CA GLY A 43 7.39 7.86 -5.00
C GLY A 43 6.80 6.55 -5.55
N THR A 44 7.61 5.48 -5.50
CA THR A 44 7.23 4.15 -5.97
C THR A 44 7.06 3.21 -4.80
N LEU A 45 5.91 2.54 -4.71
CA LEU A 45 5.64 1.53 -3.69
C LEU A 45 5.56 0.15 -4.34
N ASN A 46 6.51 -0.73 -4.01
CA ASN A 46 6.55 -2.10 -4.50
C ASN A 46 6.09 -3.05 -3.38
N VAL A 47 5.00 -3.77 -3.60
CA VAL A 47 4.48 -4.77 -2.65
C VAL A 47 4.57 -6.14 -3.31
N ILE A 48 5.37 -7.03 -2.73
CA ILE A 48 5.61 -8.38 -3.23
C ILE A 48 5.11 -9.39 -2.19
N GLY A 49 4.12 -10.17 -2.59
CA GLY A 49 3.58 -11.27 -1.79
C GLY A 49 2.07 -11.44 -1.90
N ASN A 50 1.59 -12.52 -1.32
CA ASN A 50 0.21 -12.96 -1.43
C ASN A 50 -0.65 -12.44 -0.27
N ALA A 51 -1.93 -12.19 -0.56
CA ALA A 51 -2.96 -11.79 0.39
C ALA A 51 -2.61 -10.52 1.21
N ASN A 52 -1.81 -9.61 0.64
CA ASN A 52 -1.51 -8.33 1.27
C ASN A 52 -2.69 -7.36 1.11
N ASN A 53 -2.95 -6.60 2.16
CA ASN A 53 -3.96 -5.55 2.17
C ASN A 53 -3.25 -4.20 2.17
N VAL A 54 -3.32 -3.49 1.05
CA VAL A 54 -2.71 -2.18 0.83
C VAL A 54 -3.80 -1.14 0.84
N LYS A 55 -3.65 -0.12 1.68
CA LYS A 55 -4.53 1.04 1.72
C LYS A 55 -3.69 2.29 1.57
N ILE A 56 -4.06 3.16 0.64
CA ILE A 56 -3.36 4.40 0.36
C ILE A 56 -4.35 5.57 0.42
N MET A 57 -4.14 6.52 1.34
CA MET A 57 -5.00 7.70 1.47
C MET A 57 -4.74 8.75 0.39
N ARG A 58 -3.49 8.90 -0.08
CA ARG A 58 -3.16 9.83 -1.15
C ARG A 58 -2.08 9.24 -2.04
N ASN A 59 -2.45 8.86 -3.26
CA ASN A 59 -1.50 8.39 -4.26
C ASN A 59 -1.23 9.48 -5.32
N CYS A 60 0.01 9.95 -5.36
CA CYS A 60 0.54 10.80 -6.42
C CYS A 60 1.62 10.08 -7.26
N GLY A 61 2.20 9.00 -6.74
CA GLY A 61 3.22 8.20 -7.40
C GLY A 61 2.70 6.90 -8.02
N THR A 62 3.54 5.86 -8.02
CA THR A 62 3.23 4.55 -8.61
C THR A 62 3.14 3.46 -7.53
N LEU A 63 2.16 2.57 -7.64
CA LEU A 63 2.03 1.36 -6.85
C LEU A 63 2.23 0.14 -7.76
N ASN A 64 3.24 -0.67 -7.46
CA ASN A 64 3.43 -1.97 -8.08
C ASN A 64 3.10 -3.05 -7.06
N TYR A 65 2.13 -3.89 -7.37
CA TYR A 65 1.77 -5.03 -6.55
C TYR A 65 2.02 -6.32 -7.34
N VAL A 66 2.81 -7.22 -6.76
CA VAL A 66 3.09 -8.54 -7.30
C VAL A 66 2.64 -9.60 -6.32
N GLY A 67 1.64 -10.40 -6.70
CA GLY A 67 1.15 -11.52 -5.91
C GLY A 67 -0.36 -11.76 -6.04
N ASN A 68 -0.83 -12.81 -5.39
CA ASN A 68 -2.20 -13.27 -5.51
C ASN A 68 -3.08 -12.79 -4.35
N GLN A 69 -4.39 -12.64 -4.59
CA GLN A 69 -5.40 -12.33 -3.58
C GLN A 69 -5.15 -11.01 -2.82
N GLY A 70 -4.40 -10.10 -3.41
CA GLY A 70 -4.14 -8.78 -2.85
C GLY A 70 -5.41 -7.93 -2.79
N SER A 71 -5.53 -7.07 -1.79
CA SER A 71 -6.59 -6.06 -1.74
C SER A 71 -5.96 -4.68 -1.69
N ILE A 72 -6.26 -3.86 -2.69
CA ILE A 72 -5.72 -2.50 -2.84
C ILE A 72 -6.88 -1.52 -2.73
N TYR A 73 -6.79 -0.61 -1.77
CA TYR A 73 -7.76 0.45 -1.55
C TYR A 73 -7.07 1.80 -1.72
N LEU A 74 -7.67 2.68 -2.52
CA LEU A 74 -7.18 4.02 -2.80
C LEU A 74 -8.24 5.04 -2.41
N SER A 75 -7.84 6.21 -1.91
CA SER A 75 -8.76 7.34 -1.77
C SER A 75 -9.02 8.02 -3.11
N ASP A 76 -10.23 8.56 -3.27
CA ASP A 76 -10.62 9.59 -4.23
C ASP A 76 -9.73 10.85 -4.27
N GLN A 77 -9.01 11.18 -3.19
CA GLN A 77 -8.03 12.29 -3.15
C GLN A 77 -6.74 12.02 -3.96
N SER A 78 -6.58 10.83 -4.53
CA SER A 78 -5.42 10.46 -5.33
C SER A 78 -5.45 11.16 -6.69
N LYS A 79 -4.51 12.07 -6.95
CA LYS A 79 -4.45 12.83 -8.20
C LYS A 79 -3.94 12.03 -9.40
N SER A 80 -3.10 11.02 -9.16
CA SER A 80 -2.52 10.17 -10.21
C SER A 80 -2.47 8.74 -9.68
N VAL A 81 -3.43 7.92 -10.12
CA VAL A 81 -3.55 6.51 -9.72
C VAL A 81 -2.84 5.65 -10.77
N LYS A 82 -1.54 5.40 -10.57
CA LYS A 82 -0.80 4.41 -11.35
C LYS A 82 -0.64 3.15 -10.51
N VAL A 83 -1.45 2.13 -10.81
CA VAL A 83 -1.40 0.83 -10.13
C VAL A 83 -1.07 -0.25 -11.14
N ASN A 84 0.11 -0.86 -11.00
CA ASN A 84 0.48 -2.05 -11.74
C ASN A 84 0.23 -3.25 -10.84
N TYR A 85 -0.64 -4.15 -11.27
CA TYR A 85 -0.93 -5.38 -10.55
C TYR A 85 -0.54 -6.58 -11.39
N THR A 86 0.28 -7.47 -10.81
CA THR A 86 0.70 -8.72 -11.43
C THR A 86 0.33 -9.88 -10.50
N GLY A 87 -0.63 -10.70 -10.91
CA GLY A 87 -1.09 -11.88 -10.17
C GLY A 87 -2.56 -12.19 -10.43
N ASN A 88 -3.15 -13.05 -9.60
CA ASN A 88 -4.53 -13.48 -9.71
C ASN A 88 -5.40 -13.07 -8.52
N ASN A 89 -6.67 -12.78 -8.77
CA ASN A 89 -7.71 -12.50 -7.77
C ASN A 89 -7.48 -11.28 -6.87
N ALA A 90 -6.83 -10.22 -7.37
CA ALA A 90 -6.81 -8.98 -6.62
C ALA A 90 -8.14 -8.24 -6.63
N LYS A 91 -8.37 -7.50 -5.55
CA LYS A 91 -9.48 -6.56 -5.41
C LYS A 91 -8.90 -5.15 -5.36
N ILE A 92 -9.12 -4.36 -6.40
CA ILE A 92 -8.71 -2.96 -6.45
C ILE A 92 -9.97 -2.12 -6.35
N ARG A 93 -10.02 -1.18 -5.39
CA ARG A 93 -11.16 -0.29 -5.19
C ARG A 93 -10.68 1.12 -4.87
N VAL A 94 -11.39 2.10 -5.42
CA VAL A 94 -11.30 3.48 -4.98
C VAL A 94 -12.45 3.71 -3.99
N CYS A 95 -12.17 4.30 -2.85
CA CYS A 95 -13.14 4.62 -1.81
C CYS A 95 -13.04 6.10 -1.44
N ASP A 96 -14.10 6.64 -0.86
CA ASP A 96 -14.10 8.02 -0.37
C ASP A 96 -13.06 8.18 0.75
N HIS A 97 -12.42 9.35 0.80
CA HIS A 97 -11.39 9.66 1.79
C HIS A 97 -11.84 9.40 3.22
N GLU A 98 -13.06 9.80 3.58
CA GLU A 98 -13.62 9.61 4.92
C GLU A 98 -13.76 8.13 5.27
N GLN A 99 -14.33 7.33 4.37
CA GLN A 99 -14.50 5.89 4.56
C GLN A 99 -13.15 5.16 4.69
N LEU A 100 -12.15 5.61 3.93
CA LEU A 100 -10.82 5.02 3.96
C LEU A 100 -10.07 5.45 5.23
N SER A 101 -10.16 6.73 5.61
CA SER A 101 -9.56 7.34 6.81
C SER A 101 -10.07 6.70 8.11
N ASP A 102 -11.36 6.38 8.20
CA ASP A 102 -11.92 5.65 9.35
C ASP A 102 -11.28 4.27 9.54
N ARG A 103 -10.76 3.67 8.46
CA ARG A 103 -10.02 2.40 8.52
C ARG A 103 -8.51 2.57 8.76
N PHE A 104 -8.02 3.79 8.91
CA PHE A 104 -6.68 4.13 9.38
C PHE A 104 -6.64 4.45 10.89
N ARG A 105 -7.80 4.59 11.54
CA ARG A 105 -7.96 4.66 12.99
C ARG A 105 -7.66 3.30 13.63
#